data_AF-A0A819QMZ3-F1
#
_entry.id   AF-A0A819QMZ3-F1
#
_cell.length_a   1.000
_cell.length_b   1.000
_cell.length_c   1.000
_cell.angle_alpha   90.00
_cell.angle_beta   90.00
_cell.angle_gamma   90.00
#
_symmetry.space_group_name_H-M   'P 1'
#
loop_
_entity.id
_entity.type
_entity.pdbx_description
1 polymer ?
#
loop_
_entity_poly.entity_id
_entity_poly.type
_entity_poly.pdbx_seq_one_letter_code
_entity_poly.pdbx_strand_id
1 'polypeptide(L)'
;MKHYITSLPRLNLIPALPKNPRNYPIILIGAGGIVTLGHLPAYKIAGFSVKGIYDIDQQKAFDVAKKWHIPKVYNTINEACTTSTNENIIFDLAVPANQIQSVLKQLPVNSHALIQKPMGENLIDAQSIVNICKQRHIHGSINFQLRYAPYILALKDAIRLGWLGQRLTTVEIHVNVDTPWTSWPFLATVKHLEPTYHSIHYVDLIRDLLKPYEPTALHCRTSQHIMMPHLTSVRSSYSFEYTHDPMLYVNIYTNHHHRWGTKHAQSYILVEGTGGAAKAQIGSNFAYGKNTEGQQTDYLQICSDEITKGEWIDIDLQGRRNLPHAFIGSMAAAIRRYENVHDQPSTDIEDALKTMIIIETARKIDQKSDTIVTAFAHNDSDNSSFKSTRNLVAKSLTARTTVCQLGVAYFIQNPINYEIHTEGIQLPEVHIYGLGLDVDNDAPNVASRSHQYDPAGVMFDYADVSHDETIDKLEFRIFVSSV
;
A
#
# COMPACT_ATOMS: atom_id res chain seq x y z
N MET A 1 17.39 37.06 -11.99
CA MET A 1 17.65 36.33 -13.25
C MET A 1 17.37 34.86 -12.97
N LYS A 2 16.36 34.25 -13.60
CA LYS A 2 16.20 32.79 -13.53
C LYS A 2 17.34 32.18 -14.35
N HIS A 3 18.32 31.59 -13.68
CA HIS A 3 19.36 30.83 -14.36
C HIS A 3 18.72 29.59 -14.97
N TYR A 4 18.41 29.65 -16.26
CA TYR A 4 18.03 28.48 -17.02
C TYR A 4 19.31 27.68 -17.29
N ILE A 5 19.53 26.60 -16.54
CA ILE A 5 20.57 25.62 -16.89
C ILE A 5 20.10 24.93 -18.17
N THR A 6 20.70 25.30 -19.30
CA THR A 6 20.20 25.00 -20.66
C THR A 6 20.38 23.54 -21.12
N SER A 7 20.85 22.62 -20.28
CA SER A 7 20.94 21.20 -20.67
C SER A 7 20.97 20.24 -19.50
N LEU A 8 19.99 20.33 -18.60
CA LEU A 8 19.78 19.25 -17.65
C LEU A 8 19.44 17.95 -18.40
N PRO A 9 19.90 16.77 -17.93
CA PRO A 9 19.47 15.51 -18.49
C PRO A 9 17.93 15.44 -18.49
N ARG A 10 17.34 15.04 -19.61
CA ARG A 10 15.87 14.95 -19.72
C ARG A 10 15.38 13.80 -18.87
N LEU A 11 14.65 14.12 -17.81
CA LEU A 11 13.92 13.14 -17.01
C LEU A 11 12.76 12.54 -17.81
N ASN A 12 12.51 11.25 -17.62
CA ASN A 12 11.40 10.58 -18.27
C ASN A 12 10.05 10.95 -17.61
N LEU A 13 9.13 11.50 -18.41
CA LEU A 13 7.78 11.91 -17.98
C LEU A 13 6.67 11.02 -18.54
N ILE A 14 7.03 10.06 -19.40
CA ILE A 14 6.08 9.27 -20.19
C ILE A 14 6.29 7.80 -19.84
N PRO A 15 5.23 7.05 -19.52
CA PRO A 15 5.37 5.62 -19.28
C PRO A 15 5.81 4.92 -20.58
N ALA A 16 6.49 3.77 -20.46
CA ALA A 16 6.77 2.96 -21.62
C ALA A 16 5.45 2.55 -22.32
N LEU A 17 5.33 2.81 -23.61
CA LEU A 17 4.14 2.49 -24.39
C LEU A 17 4.29 1.15 -25.12
N PRO A 18 3.19 0.43 -25.37
CA PRO A 18 3.19 -0.74 -26.25
C PRO A 18 3.58 -0.37 -27.69
N LYS A 19 4.13 -1.34 -28.42
CA LYS A 19 4.57 -1.15 -29.81
C LYS A 19 3.38 -1.01 -30.77
N ASN A 20 2.33 -1.80 -30.56
CA ASN A 20 1.15 -1.90 -31.41
C ASN A 20 -0.15 -1.78 -30.58
N PRO A 21 -0.40 -0.65 -29.90
CA PRO A 21 -1.54 -0.49 -28.98
C PRO A 21 -2.92 -0.82 -29.58
N ARG A 22 -3.09 -0.63 -30.89
CA ARG A 22 -4.38 -0.90 -31.58
C ARG A 22 -4.67 -2.39 -31.78
N ASN A 23 -3.67 -3.25 -31.66
CA ASN A 23 -3.84 -4.70 -31.77
C ASN A 23 -4.46 -5.33 -30.52
N TYR A 24 -4.63 -4.56 -29.44
CA TYR A 24 -5.12 -5.01 -28.15
C TYR A 24 -6.36 -4.20 -27.72
N PRO A 25 -7.52 -4.44 -28.38
CA PRO A 25 -8.74 -3.70 -28.06
C PRO A 25 -9.18 -3.92 -26.62
N ILE A 26 -9.71 -2.85 -26.00
CA ILE A 26 -10.16 -2.83 -24.62
C ILE A 26 -11.67 -3.03 -24.57
N ILE A 27 -12.12 -3.90 -23.67
CA ILE A 27 -13.52 -3.98 -23.25
C ILE A 27 -13.63 -3.46 -21.82
N LEU A 28 -14.44 -2.41 -21.64
CA LEU A 28 -14.72 -1.83 -20.33
C LEU A 28 -15.84 -2.60 -19.61
N ILE A 29 -15.60 -2.96 -18.37
CA ILE A 29 -16.61 -3.50 -17.45
C ILE A 29 -16.77 -2.49 -16.31
N GLY A 30 -17.88 -1.76 -16.36
CA GLY A 30 -18.18 -0.58 -15.55
C GLY A 30 -18.23 0.70 -16.41
N ALA A 31 -19.21 1.56 -16.13
CA ALA A 31 -19.43 2.86 -16.76
C ALA A 31 -19.47 3.99 -15.71
N GLY A 32 -18.79 3.80 -14.57
CA GLY A 32 -18.75 4.74 -13.46
C GLY A 32 -17.90 6.00 -13.70
N GLY A 33 -17.90 6.90 -12.71
CA GLY A 33 -17.20 8.20 -12.80
C GLY A 33 -15.72 8.07 -13.16
N ILE A 34 -15.01 7.09 -12.57
CA ILE A 34 -13.57 6.89 -12.82
C ILE A 34 -13.27 6.53 -14.29
N VAL A 35 -14.19 5.85 -14.98
CA VAL A 35 -14.05 5.52 -16.40
C VAL A 35 -14.07 6.78 -17.24
N THR A 36 -14.98 7.71 -16.95
CA THR A 36 -15.11 8.96 -17.71
C THR A 36 -14.10 10.05 -17.31
N LEU A 37 -13.55 9.99 -16.10
CA LEU A 37 -12.58 10.97 -15.58
C LEU A 37 -11.12 10.54 -15.77
N GLY A 38 -10.84 9.23 -15.79
CA GLY A 38 -9.48 8.67 -15.85
C GLY A 38 -9.26 7.81 -17.09
N HIS A 39 -9.92 6.65 -17.15
CA HIS A 39 -9.63 5.61 -18.15
C HIS A 39 -9.85 6.08 -19.60
N LEU A 40 -11.06 6.50 -19.96
CA LEU A 40 -11.40 6.91 -21.34
C LEU A 40 -10.60 8.14 -21.82
N PRO A 41 -10.44 9.21 -21.02
CA PRO A 41 -9.53 10.29 -21.39
C PRO A 41 -8.10 9.81 -21.63
N ALA A 42 -7.57 8.93 -20.78
CA ALA A 42 -6.22 8.39 -20.93
C ALA A 42 -6.07 7.58 -22.21
N TYR A 43 -7.06 6.73 -22.52
CA TYR A 43 -7.06 5.89 -23.71
C TYR A 43 -7.13 6.72 -24.98
N LYS A 44 -7.92 7.80 -24.97
CA LYS A 44 -7.94 8.77 -26.08
C LYS A 44 -6.59 9.46 -26.28
N ILE A 45 -5.95 9.91 -25.19
CA ILE A 45 -4.62 10.56 -25.26
C ILE A 45 -3.56 9.59 -25.80
N ALA A 46 -3.58 8.32 -25.33
CA ALA A 46 -2.60 7.31 -25.69
C ALA A 46 -2.90 6.57 -27.01
N GLY A 47 -4.08 6.79 -27.61
CA GLY A 47 -4.51 6.11 -28.83
C GLY A 47 -4.89 4.64 -28.64
N PHE A 48 -5.31 4.24 -27.43
CA PHE A 48 -5.79 2.89 -27.14
C PHE A 48 -7.23 2.72 -27.64
N SER A 49 -7.52 1.55 -28.23
CA SER A 49 -8.81 1.27 -28.86
C SER A 49 -9.79 0.68 -27.84
N VAL A 50 -10.96 1.30 -27.68
CA VAL A 50 -12.04 0.77 -26.84
C VAL A 50 -13.12 0.19 -27.75
N LYS A 51 -13.28 -1.13 -27.70
CA LYS A 51 -14.18 -1.88 -28.58
C LYS A 51 -15.62 -1.90 -28.05
N GLY A 52 -15.77 -1.99 -26.74
CA GLY A 52 -17.09 -2.04 -26.14
C GLY A 52 -17.10 -1.80 -24.64
N ILE A 53 -18.29 -1.64 -24.09
CA ILE A 53 -18.54 -1.36 -22.69
C ILE A 53 -19.74 -2.17 -22.17
N TYR A 54 -19.69 -2.57 -20.91
CA TYR A 54 -20.79 -3.15 -20.16
C TYR A 54 -20.94 -2.44 -18.81
N ASP A 55 -22.16 -2.23 -18.35
CA ASP A 55 -22.48 -1.90 -16.95
C ASP A 55 -23.77 -2.62 -16.56
N ILE A 56 -23.94 -2.94 -15.28
CA ILE A 56 -25.22 -3.50 -14.79
C ILE A 56 -26.37 -2.50 -14.99
N ASP A 57 -26.07 -1.21 -14.92
CA ASP A 57 -26.93 -0.11 -15.32
C ASP A 57 -26.73 0.18 -16.81
N GLN A 58 -27.54 -0.48 -17.65
CA GLN A 58 -27.44 -0.39 -19.11
C GLN A 58 -27.58 1.03 -19.64
N GLN A 59 -28.36 1.89 -18.98
CA GLN A 59 -28.49 3.29 -19.39
C GLN A 59 -27.17 4.04 -19.23
N LYS A 60 -26.43 3.82 -18.13
CA LYS A 60 -25.09 4.40 -17.96
C LYS A 60 -24.12 3.93 -19.03
N ALA A 61 -24.11 2.63 -19.34
CA ALA A 61 -23.26 2.10 -20.40
C ALA A 61 -23.57 2.74 -21.76
N PHE A 62 -24.86 2.90 -22.09
CA PHE A 62 -25.31 3.57 -23.30
C PHE A 62 -24.88 5.04 -23.35
N ASP A 63 -25.10 5.79 -22.27
CA ASP A 63 -24.76 7.23 -22.21
C ASP A 63 -23.25 7.45 -22.35
N VAL A 64 -22.43 6.62 -21.68
CA VAL A 64 -20.97 6.66 -21.80
C VAL A 64 -20.54 6.26 -23.21
N ALA A 65 -21.09 5.18 -23.78
CA ALA A 65 -20.76 4.75 -25.12
C ALA A 65 -21.09 5.82 -26.17
N LYS A 66 -22.26 6.45 -26.07
CA LYS A 66 -22.68 7.56 -26.94
C LYS A 66 -21.72 8.76 -26.82
N LYS A 67 -21.39 9.16 -25.60
CA LYS A 67 -20.51 10.31 -25.33
C LYS A 67 -19.08 10.10 -25.85
N TRP A 68 -18.58 8.86 -25.76
CA TRP A 68 -17.20 8.53 -26.09
C TRP A 68 -17.05 7.78 -27.42
N HIS A 69 -18.13 7.63 -28.18
CA HIS A 69 -18.18 6.92 -29.45
C HIS A 69 -17.65 5.48 -29.35
N ILE A 70 -18.00 4.78 -28.27
CA ILE A 70 -17.66 3.37 -28.08
C ILE A 70 -18.59 2.53 -28.99
N PRO A 71 -18.07 1.66 -29.87
CA PRO A 71 -18.86 1.01 -30.92
C PRO A 71 -19.97 0.09 -30.40
N LYS A 72 -19.78 -0.53 -29.23
CA LYS A 72 -20.68 -1.56 -28.73
C LYS A 72 -20.97 -1.44 -27.25
N VAL A 73 -22.25 -1.53 -26.90
CA VAL A 73 -22.72 -1.76 -25.53
C VAL A 73 -23.14 -3.22 -25.44
N TYR A 74 -22.58 -3.96 -24.49
CA TYR A 74 -22.94 -5.36 -24.25
C TYR A 74 -24.07 -5.45 -23.22
N ASN A 75 -24.99 -6.40 -23.41
CA ASN A 75 -26.08 -6.63 -22.46
C ASN A 75 -25.63 -7.47 -21.26
N THR A 76 -24.60 -8.30 -21.44
CA THR A 76 -24.02 -9.15 -20.38
C THR A 76 -22.50 -9.25 -20.54
N ILE A 77 -21.80 -9.57 -19.45
CA ILE A 77 -20.36 -9.87 -19.48
C ILE A 77 -20.09 -11.07 -20.39
N ASN A 78 -20.96 -12.09 -20.36
CA ASN A 78 -20.84 -13.26 -21.23
C ASN A 78 -20.91 -12.90 -22.72
N GLU A 79 -21.79 -11.98 -23.10
CA GLU A 79 -21.84 -11.45 -24.47
C GLU A 79 -20.51 -10.77 -24.85
N ALA A 80 -19.95 -9.96 -23.94
CA ALA A 80 -18.68 -9.28 -24.16
C ALA A 80 -17.52 -10.26 -24.37
N CYS A 81 -17.52 -11.35 -23.60
CA CYS A 81 -16.50 -12.41 -23.69
C CYS A 81 -16.63 -13.22 -24.99
N THR A 82 -17.82 -13.71 -25.31
CA THR A 82 -18.06 -14.61 -26.46
C THR A 82 -17.84 -13.94 -27.80
N THR A 83 -18.23 -12.66 -27.93
CA THR A 83 -18.11 -11.90 -29.19
C THR A 83 -16.69 -11.47 -29.52
N SER A 84 -15.73 -11.75 -28.64
CA SER A 84 -14.33 -11.32 -28.80
C SER A 84 -13.33 -12.47 -28.66
N THR A 85 -13.79 -13.70 -28.80
CA THR A 85 -12.99 -14.93 -28.62
C THR A 85 -11.78 -15.03 -29.56
N ASN A 86 -11.82 -14.37 -30.73
CA ASN A 86 -10.75 -14.41 -31.73
C ASN A 86 -9.87 -13.14 -31.75
N GLU A 87 -9.90 -12.34 -30.69
CA GLU A 87 -9.19 -11.06 -30.61
C GLU A 87 -8.33 -10.97 -29.35
N ASN A 88 -7.26 -10.16 -29.41
CA ASN A 88 -6.35 -9.95 -28.29
C ASN A 88 -6.92 -8.94 -27.28
N ILE A 89 -8.02 -9.32 -26.61
CA ILE A 89 -8.77 -8.41 -25.74
C ILE A 89 -8.09 -8.20 -24.40
N ILE A 90 -8.10 -6.95 -23.94
CA ILE A 90 -7.86 -6.61 -22.52
C ILE A 90 -9.18 -6.19 -21.88
N PHE A 91 -9.52 -6.82 -20.77
CA PHE A 91 -10.68 -6.45 -19.97
C PHE A 91 -10.27 -5.39 -18.94
N ASP A 92 -10.93 -4.23 -18.96
CA ASP A 92 -10.72 -3.17 -17.97
C ASP A 92 -11.87 -3.15 -16.97
N LEU A 93 -11.59 -3.62 -15.76
CA LEU A 93 -12.56 -3.85 -14.70
C LEU A 93 -12.61 -2.63 -13.77
N ALA A 94 -13.51 -1.70 -14.07
CA ALA A 94 -13.77 -0.51 -13.27
C ALA A 94 -15.06 -0.65 -12.45
N VAL A 95 -15.15 -1.74 -11.70
CA VAL A 95 -16.29 -2.09 -10.83
C VAL A 95 -15.94 -1.89 -9.35
N PRO A 96 -16.94 -1.79 -8.44
CA PRO A 96 -16.69 -1.78 -7.00
C PRO A 96 -15.89 -3.01 -6.54
N ALA A 97 -15.10 -2.86 -5.47
CA ALA A 97 -14.15 -3.86 -5.02
C ALA A 97 -14.78 -5.24 -4.74
N ASN A 98 -15.99 -5.24 -4.16
CA ASN A 98 -16.75 -6.46 -3.88
C ASN A 98 -17.29 -7.19 -5.13
N GLN A 99 -17.28 -6.54 -6.31
CA GLN A 99 -17.73 -7.16 -7.57
C GLN A 99 -16.59 -7.80 -8.36
N ILE A 100 -15.32 -7.47 -8.06
CA ILE A 100 -14.15 -7.90 -8.86
C ILE A 100 -14.12 -9.43 -9.02
N GLN A 101 -14.29 -10.19 -7.92
CA GLN A 101 -14.25 -11.66 -7.95
C GLN A 101 -15.34 -12.26 -8.85
N SER A 102 -16.55 -11.69 -8.83
CA SER A 102 -17.68 -12.15 -9.64
C SER A 102 -17.43 -11.94 -11.13
N VAL A 103 -16.84 -10.79 -11.50
CA VAL A 103 -16.49 -10.48 -12.88
C VAL A 103 -15.35 -11.37 -13.37
N LEU A 104 -14.27 -11.53 -12.60
CA LEU A 104 -13.11 -12.34 -12.98
C LEU A 104 -13.48 -13.81 -13.25
N LYS A 105 -14.43 -14.37 -12.49
CA LYS A 105 -14.93 -15.74 -12.71
C LYS A 105 -15.64 -15.92 -14.06
N GLN A 106 -16.16 -14.84 -14.65
CA GLN A 106 -16.86 -14.84 -15.93
C GLN A 106 -15.91 -14.62 -17.12
N LEU A 107 -14.72 -14.07 -16.90
CA LEU A 107 -13.77 -13.81 -17.98
C LEU A 107 -13.25 -15.12 -18.61
N PRO A 108 -12.86 -15.10 -19.91
CA PRO A 108 -12.26 -16.26 -20.55
C PRO A 108 -10.98 -16.71 -19.82
N VAL A 109 -10.71 -18.01 -19.87
CA VAL A 109 -9.41 -18.56 -19.45
C VAL A 109 -8.31 -17.97 -20.35
N ASN A 110 -7.11 -17.75 -19.82
CA ASN A 110 -5.99 -17.12 -20.53
C ASN A 110 -6.24 -15.66 -20.99
N SER A 111 -7.16 -14.94 -20.34
CA SER A 111 -7.44 -13.54 -20.65
C SER A 111 -6.49 -12.55 -19.95
N HIS A 112 -6.52 -11.29 -20.38
CA HIS A 112 -5.75 -10.20 -19.76
C HIS A 112 -6.70 -9.19 -19.13
N ALA A 113 -6.38 -8.72 -17.92
CA ALA A 113 -7.24 -7.81 -17.18
C ALA A 113 -6.46 -6.68 -16.50
N LEU A 114 -6.93 -5.44 -16.68
CA LEU A 114 -6.61 -4.34 -15.78
C LEU A 114 -7.75 -4.20 -14.78
N ILE A 115 -7.44 -4.23 -13.48
CA ILE A 115 -8.42 -4.23 -12.40
C ILE A 115 -8.29 -2.92 -11.64
N GLN A 116 -9.39 -2.20 -11.47
CA GLN A 116 -9.38 -0.98 -10.69
C GLN A 116 -9.17 -1.28 -9.20
N LYS A 117 -8.31 -0.51 -8.55
CA LYS A 117 -8.05 -0.56 -7.10
C LYS A 117 -9.29 -0.12 -6.30
N PRO A 118 -9.46 -0.61 -5.07
CA PRO A 118 -8.61 -1.58 -4.36
C PRO A 118 -8.82 -3.02 -4.86
N MET A 119 -7.81 -3.88 -4.64
CA MET A 119 -7.86 -5.30 -5.00
C MET A 119 -8.70 -6.08 -3.98
N GLY A 120 -10.02 -5.87 -4.01
CA GLY A 120 -10.95 -6.37 -3.00
C GLY A 120 -11.08 -5.44 -1.79
N GLU A 121 -11.96 -5.77 -0.84
CA GLU A 121 -12.23 -4.92 0.32
C GLU A 121 -11.30 -5.19 1.50
N ASN A 122 -10.64 -6.36 1.49
CA ASN A 122 -9.75 -6.85 2.54
C ASN A 122 -8.74 -7.85 1.95
N LEU A 123 -7.82 -8.33 2.80
CA LEU A 123 -6.77 -9.26 2.37
C LEU A 123 -7.31 -10.64 1.90
N ILE A 124 -8.42 -11.11 2.47
CA ILE A 124 -9.04 -12.38 2.05
C ILE A 124 -9.57 -12.26 0.61
N ASP A 125 -10.24 -11.15 0.31
CA ASP A 125 -10.70 -10.85 -1.05
C ASP A 125 -9.53 -10.73 -2.02
N ALA A 126 -8.46 -10.02 -1.64
CA ALA A 126 -7.26 -9.87 -2.45
C ALA A 126 -6.63 -11.24 -2.77
N GLN A 127 -6.50 -12.11 -1.77
CA GLN A 127 -5.98 -13.47 -1.96
C GLN A 127 -6.89 -14.32 -2.86
N SER A 128 -8.21 -14.20 -2.71
CA SER A 128 -9.19 -14.85 -3.59
C SER A 128 -9.06 -14.38 -5.04
N ILE A 129 -8.86 -13.08 -5.26
CA ILE A 129 -8.62 -12.51 -6.59
C ILE A 129 -7.35 -13.09 -7.20
N VAL A 130 -6.23 -13.17 -6.46
CA VAL A 130 -5.00 -13.83 -6.93
C VAL A 130 -5.28 -15.27 -7.33
N ASN A 131 -6.00 -16.02 -6.49
CA ASN A 131 -6.31 -17.43 -6.74
C ASN A 131 -7.18 -17.62 -7.99
N ILE A 132 -8.20 -16.78 -8.19
CA ILE A 132 -9.03 -16.81 -9.40
C ILE A 132 -8.17 -16.55 -10.64
N CYS A 133 -7.31 -15.53 -10.60
CA CYS A 133 -6.43 -15.21 -11.72
C CYS A 133 -5.47 -16.36 -12.02
N LYS A 134 -4.88 -17.01 -11.01
CA LYS A 134 -4.01 -18.18 -11.20
C LYS A 134 -4.76 -19.37 -11.80
N GLN A 135 -5.90 -19.74 -11.22
CA GLN A 135 -6.71 -20.89 -11.66
C GLN A 135 -7.24 -20.74 -13.09
N ARG A 136 -7.56 -19.51 -13.51
CA ARG A 136 -8.07 -19.21 -14.84
C ARG A 136 -7.00 -18.70 -15.80
N HIS A 137 -5.73 -18.68 -15.39
CA HIS A 137 -4.62 -18.11 -16.14
C HIS A 137 -4.90 -16.68 -16.64
N ILE A 138 -5.57 -15.86 -15.83
CA ILE A 138 -5.83 -14.46 -16.14
C ILE A 138 -4.58 -13.64 -15.79
N HIS A 139 -4.00 -12.97 -16.78
CA HIS A 139 -2.90 -12.04 -16.59
C HIS A 139 -3.45 -10.70 -16.07
N GLY A 140 -3.58 -10.61 -14.75
CA GLY A 140 -4.12 -9.44 -14.06
C GLY A 140 -3.07 -8.40 -13.70
N SER A 141 -3.44 -7.12 -13.76
CA SER A 141 -2.71 -6.00 -13.15
C SER A 141 -3.68 -5.10 -12.40
N ILE A 142 -3.24 -4.50 -11.30
CA ILE A 142 -4.03 -3.51 -10.56
C ILE A 142 -3.70 -2.11 -11.08
N ASN A 143 -4.72 -1.27 -11.24
CA ASN A 143 -4.57 0.11 -11.66
C ASN A 143 -4.02 0.99 -10.52
N PHE A 144 -2.73 0.81 -10.20
CA PHE A 144 -1.98 1.74 -9.36
C PHE A 144 -1.41 2.88 -10.21
N GLN A 145 -2.32 3.70 -10.75
CA GLN A 145 -1.95 4.72 -11.73
C GLN A 145 -0.92 5.72 -11.22
N LEU A 146 -0.87 5.99 -9.91
CA LEU A 146 -0.01 7.01 -9.32
C LEU A 146 1.48 6.73 -9.59
N ARG A 147 1.88 5.45 -9.69
CA ARG A 147 3.25 5.05 -10.10
C ARG A 147 3.68 5.58 -11.47
N TYR A 148 2.70 5.93 -12.31
CA TYR A 148 2.89 6.40 -13.68
C TYR A 148 2.49 7.86 -13.88
N ALA A 149 2.18 8.60 -12.81
CA ALA A 149 1.96 10.03 -12.93
C ALA A 149 3.25 10.71 -13.45
N PRO A 150 3.18 11.68 -14.37
CA PRO A 150 4.37 12.27 -15.01
C PRO A 150 5.41 12.80 -14.02
N TYR A 151 4.98 13.45 -12.94
CA TYR A 151 5.86 13.92 -11.88
C TYR A 151 6.48 12.77 -11.06
N ILE A 152 5.80 11.63 -10.93
CA ILE A 152 6.36 10.42 -10.30
C ILE A 152 7.36 9.74 -11.22
N LEU A 153 7.09 9.66 -12.52
CA LEU A 153 8.03 9.10 -13.49
C LEU A 153 9.33 9.91 -13.52
N ALA A 154 9.25 11.24 -13.52
CA ALA A 154 10.44 12.08 -13.45
C ALA A 154 11.16 11.98 -12.10
N LEU A 155 10.43 11.89 -10.98
CA LEU A 155 11.01 11.65 -9.67
C LEU A 155 11.79 10.33 -9.62
N LYS A 156 11.19 9.24 -10.11
CA LYS A 156 11.83 7.92 -10.20
C LYS A 156 13.08 7.97 -11.08
N ASP A 157 13.03 8.72 -12.18
CA ASP A 157 14.16 8.87 -13.07
C ASP A 157 15.30 9.69 -12.43
N ALA A 158 14.97 10.74 -11.67
CA ALA A 158 15.93 11.52 -10.91
C ALA A 158 16.62 10.69 -9.81
N ILE A 159 15.85 9.86 -9.08
CA ILE A 159 16.38 8.90 -8.11
C ILE A 159 17.34 7.91 -8.81
N ARG A 160 16.89 7.30 -9.91
CA ARG A 160 17.69 6.34 -10.69
C ARG A 160 18.99 6.94 -11.23
N LEU A 161 18.95 8.21 -11.63
CA LEU A 161 20.11 8.96 -12.13
C LEU A 161 21.02 9.50 -11.01
N GLY A 162 20.69 9.25 -9.74
CA GLY A 162 21.49 9.67 -8.59
C GLY A 162 21.38 11.15 -8.24
N TRP A 163 20.37 11.88 -8.75
CA TRP A 163 20.24 13.32 -8.50
C TRP A 163 19.98 13.66 -7.03
N LEU A 164 19.40 12.72 -6.27
CA LEU A 164 19.16 12.83 -4.83
C LEU A 164 20.28 12.15 -4.02
N GLY A 165 21.39 11.79 -4.66
CA GLY A 165 22.49 11.02 -4.07
C GLY A 165 22.30 9.50 -4.14
N GLN A 166 23.20 8.77 -3.48
CA GLN A 166 23.25 7.31 -3.54
C GLN A 166 22.25 6.62 -2.62
N ARG A 167 21.75 7.34 -1.61
CA ARG A 167 20.81 6.82 -0.60
C ARG A 167 19.73 7.85 -0.28
N LEU A 168 18.49 7.38 -0.23
CA LEU A 168 17.37 8.16 0.27
C LEU A 168 17.36 8.15 1.81
N THR A 169 16.98 9.27 2.40
CA THR A 169 16.92 9.45 3.86
C THR A 169 15.50 9.70 4.33
N THR A 170 14.68 10.35 3.51
CA THR A 170 13.31 10.73 3.87
C THR A 170 12.36 10.46 2.71
N VAL A 171 11.20 9.87 3.01
CA VAL A 171 10.03 9.89 2.12
C VAL A 171 8.81 10.30 2.93
N GLU A 172 8.27 11.48 2.66
CA GLU A 172 7.07 11.99 3.30
C GLU A 172 5.96 12.19 2.28
N ILE A 173 4.77 11.69 2.58
CA ILE A 173 3.56 12.01 1.84
C ILE A 173 2.58 12.72 2.78
N HIS A 174 2.24 13.95 2.45
CA HIS A 174 1.34 14.77 3.25
C HIS A 174 0.11 15.17 2.46
N VAL A 175 -1.07 14.86 2.98
CA VAL A 175 -2.36 15.20 2.39
C VAL A 175 -3.24 15.85 3.45
N ASN A 176 -3.65 17.09 3.23
CA ASN A 176 -4.51 17.87 4.10
C ASN A 176 -5.45 18.69 3.21
N VAL A 177 -6.56 18.07 2.81
CA VAL A 177 -7.49 18.58 1.80
C VAL A 177 -8.95 18.33 2.21
N ASP A 178 -9.90 18.96 1.52
CA ASP A 178 -11.33 18.70 1.69
C ASP A 178 -11.79 17.71 0.61
N THR A 179 -12.04 16.45 0.98
CA THR A 179 -12.44 15.42 0.02
C THR A 179 -13.96 15.29 -0.03
N PRO A 180 -14.59 15.42 -1.22
CA PRO A 180 -16.04 15.38 -1.36
C PRO A 180 -16.55 13.93 -1.35
N TRP A 181 -16.45 13.24 -0.21
CA TRP A 181 -16.82 11.83 -0.05
C TRP A 181 -18.24 11.49 -0.51
N THR A 182 -19.16 12.45 -0.46
CA THR A 182 -20.55 12.33 -0.94
C THR A 182 -20.65 12.04 -2.44
N SER A 183 -19.58 12.29 -3.21
CA SER A 183 -19.48 11.93 -4.62
C SER A 183 -19.48 10.42 -4.86
N TRP A 184 -19.22 9.63 -3.81
CA TRP A 184 -19.25 8.17 -3.86
C TRP A 184 -20.13 7.61 -2.73
N PRO A 185 -21.47 7.60 -2.91
CA PRO A 185 -22.39 7.17 -1.86
C PRO A 185 -22.12 5.76 -1.30
N PHE A 186 -21.57 4.86 -2.12
CA PHE A 186 -21.21 3.50 -1.69
C PHE A 186 -20.13 3.48 -0.59
N LEU A 187 -19.30 4.53 -0.49
CA LEU A 187 -18.28 4.65 0.55
C LEU A 187 -18.86 4.93 1.94
N ALA A 188 -20.14 5.31 2.05
CA ALA A 188 -20.77 5.51 3.35
C ALA A 188 -20.98 4.19 4.12
N THR A 189 -20.99 3.04 3.43
CA THR A 189 -21.26 1.73 4.03
C THR A 189 -20.01 0.86 4.16
N VAL A 190 -18.85 1.32 3.69
CA VAL A 190 -17.61 0.52 3.77
C VAL A 190 -17.04 0.54 5.19
N LYS A 191 -16.63 -0.63 5.67
CA LYS A 191 -16.06 -0.79 7.01
C LYS A 191 -14.74 -0.05 7.19
N HIS A 192 -13.96 0.10 6.11
CA HIS A 192 -12.64 0.72 6.11
C HIS A 192 -12.53 1.66 4.92
N LEU A 193 -12.70 2.95 5.18
CA LEU A 193 -12.74 3.96 4.14
C LEU A 193 -11.35 4.45 3.74
N GLU A 194 -10.71 5.24 4.60
CA GLU A 194 -9.52 6.01 4.21
C GLU A 194 -8.33 5.13 3.80
N PRO A 195 -7.91 4.11 4.60
CA PRO A 195 -6.83 3.19 4.21
C PRO A 195 -7.04 2.52 2.86
N THR A 196 -8.21 1.92 2.68
CA THR A 196 -8.50 1.04 1.54
C THR A 196 -8.80 1.81 0.27
N TYR A 197 -9.46 2.96 0.36
CA TYR A 197 -9.93 3.68 -0.83
C TYR A 197 -9.08 4.90 -1.19
N HIS A 198 -8.29 5.45 -0.25
CA HIS A 198 -7.48 6.64 -0.49
C HIS A 198 -5.98 6.42 -0.27
N SER A 199 -5.53 6.24 0.98
CA SER A 199 -4.08 6.13 1.28
C SER A 199 -3.42 4.90 0.70
N ILE A 200 -4.18 3.90 0.22
CA ILE A 200 -3.68 2.83 -0.64
C ILE A 200 -2.80 3.34 -1.79
N HIS A 201 -3.08 4.51 -2.37
CA HIS A 201 -2.24 5.12 -3.40
C HIS A 201 -0.83 5.44 -2.90
N TYR A 202 -0.73 5.93 -1.67
CA TYR A 202 0.51 6.40 -1.05
C TYR A 202 1.32 5.24 -0.50
N VAL A 203 0.64 4.29 0.15
CA VAL A 203 1.25 3.04 0.60
C VAL A 203 1.87 2.31 -0.58
N ASP A 204 1.12 2.17 -1.67
CA ASP A 204 1.59 1.54 -2.90
C ASP A 204 2.76 2.30 -3.55
N LEU A 205 2.68 3.63 -3.63
CA LEU A 205 3.73 4.46 -4.20
C LEU A 205 5.05 4.36 -3.42
N ILE A 206 5.00 4.37 -2.09
CA ILE A 206 6.20 4.23 -1.24
C ILE A 206 6.90 2.90 -1.53
N ARG A 207 6.13 1.80 -1.60
CA ARG A 207 6.67 0.49 -1.97
C ARG A 207 7.35 0.53 -3.34
N ASP A 208 6.72 1.17 -4.32
CA ASP A 208 7.28 1.29 -5.68
C ASP A 208 8.54 2.15 -5.75
N LEU A 209 8.62 3.24 -4.97
CA LEU A 209 9.78 4.12 -4.90
C LEU A 209 10.98 3.45 -4.22
N LEU A 210 10.75 2.58 -3.24
CA LEU A 210 11.78 1.98 -2.39
C LEU A 210 12.14 0.55 -2.78
N LYS A 211 11.66 0.06 -3.93
CA LYS A 211 12.07 -1.24 -4.47
C LYS A 211 13.60 -1.34 -4.55
N PRO A 212 14.18 -2.53 -4.26
CA PRO A 212 13.50 -3.81 -4.07
C PRO A 212 13.00 -4.08 -2.64
N TYR A 213 13.10 -3.10 -1.74
CA TYR A 213 12.80 -3.31 -0.34
C TYR A 213 11.32 -3.08 -0.02
N GLU A 214 10.83 -3.83 0.97
CA GLU A 214 9.47 -3.70 1.51
C GLU A 214 9.58 -3.28 2.99
N PRO A 215 8.58 -2.55 3.53
CA PRO A 215 8.57 -2.22 4.94
C PRO A 215 8.41 -3.48 5.78
N THR A 216 9.14 -3.54 6.88
CA THR A 216 9.18 -4.70 7.79
C THR A 216 8.29 -4.52 9.00
N ALA A 217 8.02 -3.27 9.38
CA ALA A 217 7.01 -2.93 10.38
C ALA A 217 6.38 -1.57 10.04
N LEU A 218 5.27 -1.25 10.70
CA LEU A 218 4.65 0.07 10.59
C LEU A 218 3.90 0.43 11.87
N HIS A 219 3.84 1.71 12.18
CA HIS A 219 2.90 2.29 13.14
C HIS A 219 1.80 2.96 12.35
N CYS A 220 0.54 2.73 12.73
CA CYS A 220 -0.60 3.35 12.06
C CYS A 220 -1.65 3.80 13.07
N ARG A 221 -2.28 4.94 12.75
CA ARG A 221 -3.49 5.41 13.40
C ARG A 221 -4.45 5.90 12.35
N THR A 222 -5.71 5.48 12.44
CA THR A 222 -6.80 6.04 11.65
C THR A 222 -7.79 6.73 12.58
N SER A 223 -8.54 7.70 12.06
CA SER A 223 -9.57 8.34 12.88
C SER A 223 -10.72 8.87 12.05
N GLN A 224 -11.91 8.81 12.67
CA GLN A 224 -13.07 9.58 12.23
C GLN A 224 -12.85 11.08 12.45
N HIS A 225 -13.73 11.89 11.86
CA HIS A 225 -13.84 13.31 12.16
C HIS A 225 -15.23 13.59 12.73
N ILE A 226 -15.32 14.42 13.76
CA ILE A 226 -16.59 14.71 14.47
C ILE A 226 -17.68 15.28 13.56
N MET A 227 -17.29 15.96 12.48
CA MET A 227 -18.19 16.52 11.47
C MET A 227 -18.54 15.54 10.33
N MET A 228 -17.94 14.35 10.31
CA MET A 228 -18.23 13.26 9.38
C MET A 228 -18.50 11.95 10.14
N PRO A 229 -19.46 11.93 11.10
CA PRO A 229 -19.67 10.78 11.99
C PRO A 229 -20.20 9.53 11.26
N HIS A 230 -20.74 9.71 10.05
CA HIS A 230 -21.27 8.63 9.22
C HIS A 230 -20.19 7.89 8.41
N LEU A 231 -18.93 8.35 8.43
CA LEU A 231 -17.81 7.70 7.75
C LEU A 231 -16.91 7.00 8.77
N THR A 232 -16.36 5.83 8.43
CA THR A 232 -15.58 4.98 9.35
C THR A 232 -14.21 5.55 9.69
N SER A 233 -13.53 6.18 8.74
CA SER A 233 -12.29 6.95 8.97
C SER A 233 -12.07 7.92 7.81
N VAL A 234 -11.49 9.10 8.10
CA VAL A 234 -11.19 10.14 7.08
C VAL A 234 -9.81 10.77 7.29
N ARG A 235 -9.02 10.22 8.21
CA ARG A 235 -7.66 10.64 8.50
C ARG A 235 -6.82 9.42 8.86
N SER A 236 -5.56 9.42 8.44
CA SER A 236 -4.60 8.42 8.87
C SER A 236 -3.19 8.98 9.00
N SER A 237 -2.40 8.31 9.81
CA SER A 237 -0.95 8.52 9.90
C SER A 237 -0.25 7.18 9.87
N TYR A 238 0.81 7.07 9.07
CA TYR A 238 1.66 5.90 8.95
C TYR A 238 3.11 6.31 9.20
N SER A 239 3.84 5.49 9.94
CA SER A 239 5.31 5.52 10.01
C SER A 239 5.80 4.11 9.68
N PHE A 240 6.68 3.99 8.70
CA PHE A 240 7.17 2.70 8.21
C PHE A 240 8.59 2.45 8.69
N GLU A 241 8.86 1.21 9.09
CA GLU A 241 10.18 0.75 9.47
C GLU A 241 10.73 -0.17 8.39
N TYR A 242 12.03 0.01 8.09
CA TYR A 242 12.78 -0.77 7.11
C TYR A 242 14.03 -1.31 7.81
N THR A 243 14.00 -2.56 8.28
CA THR A 243 15.14 -3.11 9.07
C THR A 243 16.45 -3.14 8.30
N HIS A 244 16.41 -3.23 6.97
CA HIS A 244 17.59 -3.17 6.11
C HIS A 244 18.21 -1.76 6.03
N ASP A 245 17.44 -0.72 6.33
CA ASP A 245 17.87 0.67 6.39
C ASP A 245 17.19 1.37 7.59
N PRO A 246 17.73 1.24 8.81
CA PRO A 246 17.17 1.87 10.00
C PRO A 246 17.24 3.41 10.00
N MET A 247 17.98 4.02 9.05
CA MET A 247 18.12 5.49 8.95
C MET A 247 17.10 6.10 7.98
N LEU A 248 16.43 5.29 7.17
CA LEU A 248 15.41 5.73 6.24
C LEU A 248 14.11 6.07 6.99
N TYR A 249 13.68 7.32 6.90
CA TYR A 249 12.49 7.82 7.58
C TYR A 249 11.32 7.97 6.60
N VAL A 250 10.25 7.22 6.82
CA VAL A 250 9.15 7.13 5.85
C VAL A 250 7.80 7.31 6.53
N ASN A 251 7.06 8.35 6.12
CA ASN A 251 5.78 8.69 6.74
C ASN A 251 4.70 9.06 5.72
N ILE A 252 3.45 8.73 6.07
CA ILE A 252 2.26 9.24 5.40
C ILE A 252 1.39 9.94 6.45
N TYR A 253 0.90 11.13 6.11
CA TYR A 253 -0.17 11.80 6.85
C TYR A 253 -1.31 12.14 5.90
N THR A 254 -2.54 11.78 6.26
CA THR A 254 -3.74 12.19 5.53
C THR A 254 -4.79 12.79 6.46
N ASN A 255 -5.36 13.89 5.99
CA ASN A 255 -6.55 14.52 6.55
C ASN A 255 -7.46 14.98 5.42
N HIS A 256 -8.63 14.36 5.32
CA HIS A 256 -9.61 14.60 4.27
C HIS A 256 -10.75 15.55 4.66
N HIS A 257 -10.61 16.26 5.79
CA HIS A 257 -11.58 17.23 6.30
C HIS A 257 -11.02 18.67 6.35
N HIS A 258 -10.03 19.03 5.53
CA HIS A 258 -9.52 20.41 5.51
C HIS A 258 -10.47 21.39 4.78
N ARG A 259 -11.62 21.71 5.38
CA ARG A 259 -12.69 22.50 4.73
C ARG A 259 -12.45 24.00 4.59
N TRP A 260 -11.25 24.51 4.90
CA TRP A 260 -10.94 25.95 4.94
C TRP A 260 -10.40 26.50 3.60
N GLY A 261 -10.79 25.86 2.50
CA GLY A 261 -10.40 26.25 1.14
C GLY A 261 -9.00 25.78 0.75
N THR A 262 -8.61 26.09 -0.49
CA THR A 262 -7.38 25.55 -1.10
C THR A 262 -6.11 26.32 -0.76
N LYS A 263 -6.22 27.52 -0.16
CA LYS A 263 -5.05 28.39 0.12
C LYS A 263 -4.02 27.74 1.06
N HIS A 264 -4.49 27.02 2.07
CA HIS A 264 -3.65 26.33 3.06
C HIS A 264 -3.85 24.81 3.06
N ALA A 265 -4.58 24.30 2.07
CA ALA A 265 -4.60 22.88 1.79
C ALA A 265 -3.20 22.44 1.34
N GLN A 266 -2.84 21.19 1.63
CA GLN A 266 -1.54 20.63 1.28
C GLN A 266 -1.74 19.26 0.65
N SER A 267 -1.02 18.97 -0.43
CA SER A 267 -0.94 17.63 -0.98
C SER A 267 0.38 17.45 -1.70
N TYR A 268 1.35 16.84 -1.04
CA TYR A 268 2.70 16.71 -1.60
C TYR A 268 3.36 15.39 -1.24
N ILE A 269 4.39 15.07 -2.00
CA ILE A 269 5.38 14.03 -1.76
C ILE A 269 6.73 14.73 -1.66
N LEU A 270 7.44 14.51 -0.57
CA LEU A 270 8.81 14.97 -0.36
C LEU A 270 9.72 13.75 -0.32
N VAL A 271 10.77 13.75 -1.12
CA VAL A 271 11.80 12.71 -1.12
C VAL A 271 13.14 13.39 -0.94
N GLU A 272 13.90 12.96 0.05
CA GLU A 272 15.23 13.49 0.34
C GLU A 272 16.24 12.35 0.31
N GLY A 273 17.44 12.67 -0.14
CA GLY A 273 18.57 11.77 -0.07
C GLY A 273 19.86 12.53 0.17
N THR A 274 20.94 11.76 0.23
CA THR A 274 22.29 12.24 0.58
C THR A 274 22.88 13.32 -0.32
N GLY A 275 22.32 13.58 -1.50
CA GLY A 275 22.85 14.57 -2.47
C GLY A 275 21.80 15.48 -3.09
N GLY A 276 20.58 15.49 -2.53
CA GLY A 276 19.49 16.32 -3.05
C GLY A 276 18.12 15.97 -2.50
N ALA A 277 17.11 16.72 -2.93
CA ALA A 277 15.73 16.56 -2.53
C ALA A 277 14.77 16.85 -3.69
N ALA A 278 13.59 16.27 -3.63
CA ALA A 278 12.52 16.50 -4.60
C ALA A 278 11.19 16.69 -3.88
N LYS A 279 10.40 17.65 -4.36
CA LYS A 279 9.05 17.91 -3.87
C LYS A 279 8.06 17.89 -5.03
N ALA A 280 7.12 16.97 -4.98
CA ALA A 280 6.03 16.86 -5.94
C ALA A 280 4.70 17.23 -5.30
N GLN A 281 3.86 17.97 -6.01
CA GLN A 281 2.49 18.24 -5.60
C GLN A 281 1.50 17.36 -6.36
N ILE A 282 0.50 16.85 -5.64
CA ILE A 282 -0.59 16.06 -6.20
C ILE A 282 -1.78 17.00 -6.42
N GLY A 283 -1.84 17.63 -7.61
CA GLY A 283 -2.84 18.62 -7.98
C GLY A 283 -4.27 18.08 -7.94
N SER A 284 -4.47 16.81 -8.31
CA SER A 284 -5.80 16.18 -8.34
C SER A 284 -6.54 16.19 -7.01
N ASN A 285 -5.82 16.28 -5.88
CA ASN A 285 -6.41 16.26 -4.56
C ASN A 285 -7.07 17.59 -4.16
N PHE A 286 -6.68 18.72 -4.77
CA PHE A 286 -7.25 20.03 -4.44
C PHE A 286 -8.63 20.27 -5.03
N ALA A 287 -9.02 19.46 -6.01
CA ALA A 287 -10.24 19.69 -6.78
C ALA A 287 -10.79 18.43 -7.41
N TYR A 288 -11.03 17.44 -6.57
CA TYR A 288 -11.59 16.18 -7.00
C TYR A 288 -12.90 16.41 -7.78
N GLY A 289 -12.91 16.07 -9.07
CA GLY A 289 -14.10 16.13 -9.93
C GLY A 289 -14.65 17.53 -10.24
N LYS A 290 -13.91 18.61 -9.98
CA LYS A 290 -14.31 20.00 -10.30
C LYS A 290 -13.48 20.59 -11.46
N ASN A 291 -13.98 21.65 -12.09
CA ASN A 291 -13.23 22.40 -13.13
C ASN A 291 -11.87 22.85 -12.56
N THR A 292 -10.79 22.56 -13.29
CA THR A 292 -9.38 22.76 -12.90
C THR A 292 -8.84 24.16 -13.14
N GLU A 293 -9.63 25.07 -13.71
CA GLU A 293 -9.21 26.45 -13.97
C GLU A 293 -8.87 27.20 -12.66
N GLY A 294 -7.65 27.73 -12.58
CA GLY A 294 -7.14 28.49 -11.43
C GLY A 294 -6.75 27.65 -10.20
N GLN A 295 -6.73 26.32 -10.31
CA GLN A 295 -6.44 25.43 -9.19
C GLN A 295 -4.98 24.99 -9.12
N GLN A 296 -4.59 24.50 -7.94
CA GLN A 296 -3.26 23.91 -7.72
C GLN A 296 -3.11 22.66 -8.60
N THR A 297 -2.16 22.71 -9.54
CA THR A 297 -1.88 21.61 -10.48
C THR A 297 -0.70 20.78 -10.01
N ASP A 298 -0.48 19.64 -10.67
CA ASP A 298 0.72 18.84 -10.45
C ASP A 298 1.98 19.68 -10.74
N TYR A 299 2.97 19.57 -9.88
CA TYR A 299 4.33 20.07 -10.12
C TYR A 299 5.36 19.10 -9.55
N LEU A 300 6.59 19.23 -10.03
CA LEU A 300 7.78 18.61 -9.45
C LEU A 300 8.87 19.67 -9.37
N GLN A 301 9.45 19.82 -8.19
CA GLN A 301 10.65 20.61 -7.96
C GLN A 301 11.76 19.69 -7.50
N ILE A 302 13.00 19.94 -7.94
CA ILE A 302 14.17 19.15 -7.55
C ILE A 302 15.31 20.10 -7.18
N CYS A 303 16.01 19.77 -6.11
CA CYS A 303 17.29 20.31 -5.73
C CYS A 303 18.32 19.17 -5.71
N SER A 304 19.50 19.40 -6.28
CA SER A 304 20.59 18.44 -6.34
C SER A 304 21.92 19.19 -6.21
N ASP A 305 22.79 18.70 -5.34
CA ASP A 305 24.11 19.30 -5.12
C ASP A 305 24.95 19.32 -6.40
N GLU A 306 24.89 18.22 -7.16
CA GLU A 306 25.68 18.07 -8.38
C GLU A 306 25.03 18.74 -9.59
N ILE A 307 23.72 18.52 -9.76
CA ILE A 307 23.01 18.83 -11.00
C ILE A 307 22.47 20.26 -11.01
N THR A 308 21.90 20.72 -9.89
CA THR A 308 21.29 22.05 -9.77
C THR A 308 22.09 22.99 -8.87
N LYS A 309 23.25 22.54 -8.38
CA LYS A 309 24.15 23.30 -7.50
C LYS A 309 23.47 23.77 -6.21
N GLY A 310 22.61 22.92 -5.65
CA GLY A 310 21.89 23.21 -4.41
C GLY A 310 20.67 24.11 -4.58
N GLU A 311 20.31 24.48 -5.81
CA GLU A 311 19.14 25.32 -6.08
C GLU A 311 17.91 24.47 -6.45
N TRP A 312 16.73 24.88 -5.97
CA TRP A 312 15.47 24.26 -6.38
C TRP A 312 15.06 24.73 -7.77
N ILE A 313 14.81 23.77 -8.67
CA ILE A 313 14.32 24.03 -10.02
C ILE A 313 12.95 23.39 -10.24
N ASP A 314 12.11 24.03 -11.05
CA ASP A 314 10.87 23.44 -11.54
C ASP A 314 11.17 22.48 -12.71
N ILE A 315 10.61 21.27 -12.65
CA ILE A 315 10.61 20.34 -13.76
C ILE A 315 9.39 20.61 -14.66
N ASP A 316 9.65 20.90 -15.94
CA ASP A 316 8.58 21.12 -16.91
C ASP A 316 7.89 19.79 -17.25
N LEU A 317 6.66 19.62 -16.74
CA LEU A 317 5.80 18.47 -17.02
C LEU A 317 5.17 18.51 -18.42
N GLN A 318 5.48 19.51 -19.26
CA GLN A 318 5.06 19.62 -20.66
C GLN A 318 3.52 19.52 -20.83
N GLY A 319 2.79 20.20 -19.95
CA GLY A 319 1.32 20.17 -19.93
C GLY A 319 0.69 18.88 -19.38
N ARG A 320 1.49 17.87 -18.98
CA ARG A 320 0.99 16.60 -18.42
C ARG A 320 0.75 16.70 -16.92
N ARG A 321 -0.20 17.55 -16.53
CA ARG A 321 -0.48 17.91 -15.13
C ARG A 321 -1.83 17.41 -14.60
N ASN A 322 -2.41 16.43 -15.30
CA ASN A 322 -3.80 16.00 -15.08
C ASN A 322 -3.88 14.49 -14.90
N LEU A 323 -4.87 14.07 -14.09
CA LEU A 323 -5.18 12.68 -13.72
C LEU A 323 -5.09 11.65 -14.87
N PRO A 324 -5.60 11.90 -16.09
CA PRO A 324 -5.55 10.91 -17.16
C PRO A 324 -4.14 10.42 -17.54
N HIS A 325 -3.10 11.26 -17.41
CA HIS A 325 -1.74 10.85 -17.78
C HIS A 325 -1.22 9.71 -16.91
N ALA A 326 -1.63 9.66 -15.64
CA ALA A 326 -1.28 8.57 -14.73
C ALA A 326 -1.93 7.24 -15.17
N PHE A 327 -3.15 7.27 -15.71
CA PHE A 327 -3.89 6.08 -16.16
C PHE A 327 -3.32 5.47 -17.44
N ILE A 328 -2.55 6.23 -18.23
CA ILE A 328 -1.90 5.70 -19.44
C ILE A 328 -0.95 4.56 -19.08
N GLY A 329 -0.16 4.72 -18.02
CA GLY A 329 0.93 3.79 -17.72
C GLY A 329 0.47 2.42 -17.23
N SER A 330 -0.62 2.36 -16.46
CA SER A 330 -1.16 1.08 -15.97
C SER A 330 -1.76 0.25 -17.11
N MET A 331 -2.57 0.86 -17.98
CA MET A 331 -3.08 0.17 -19.18
C MET A 331 -1.95 -0.14 -20.17
N ALA A 332 -0.99 0.77 -20.36
CA ALA A 332 0.18 0.50 -21.20
C ALA A 332 0.96 -0.72 -20.71
N ALA A 333 1.19 -0.84 -19.39
CA ALA A 333 1.86 -2.00 -18.81
C ALA A 333 1.07 -3.30 -19.04
N ALA A 334 -0.26 -3.26 -18.90
CA ALA A 334 -1.12 -4.40 -19.20
C ALA A 334 -1.06 -4.80 -20.68
N ILE A 335 -1.06 -3.84 -21.61
CA ILE A 335 -0.91 -4.12 -23.05
C ILE A 335 0.47 -4.69 -23.35
N ARG A 336 1.54 -4.11 -22.80
CA ARG A 336 2.91 -4.61 -23.01
C ARG A 336 3.09 -6.04 -22.50
N ARG A 337 2.44 -6.40 -21.38
CA ARG A 337 2.41 -7.78 -20.89
C ARG A 337 1.77 -8.73 -21.90
N TYR A 338 0.71 -8.31 -22.58
CA TYR A 338 0.08 -9.09 -23.64
C TYR A 338 1.03 -9.18 -24.86
N GLU A 339 1.60 -8.06 -25.31
CA GLU A 339 2.56 -8.03 -26.42
C GLU A 339 3.79 -8.92 -26.18
N ASN A 340 4.26 -8.98 -24.94
CA ASN A 340 5.44 -9.70 -24.54
C ASN A 340 5.24 -10.38 -23.18
N VAL A 341 5.15 -11.70 -23.19
CA VAL A 341 5.00 -12.55 -21.99
C VAL A 341 6.19 -12.47 -21.02
N HIS A 342 7.28 -11.79 -21.37
CA HIS A 342 8.39 -11.52 -20.46
C HIS A 342 8.36 -10.11 -19.85
N ASP A 343 7.51 -9.19 -20.33
CA ASP A 343 7.29 -7.91 -19.66
C ASP A 343 6.42 -8.17 -18.43
N GLN A 344 6.93 -7.93 -17.23
CA GLN A 344 6.17 -8.08 -15.99
C GLN A 344 5.81 -6.68 -15.46
N PRO A 345 4.52 -6.28 -15.50
CA PRO A 345 4.09 -5.01 -14.94
C PRO A 345 4.48 -4.89 -13.48
N SER A 346 5.03 -3.75 -13.06
CA SER A 346 5.32 -3.50 -11.63
C SER A 346 4.06 -3.47 -10.77
N THR A 347 2.88 -3.44 -11.40
CA THR A 347 1.54 -3.43 -10.83
C THR A 347 0.79 -4.75 -11.03
N ASP A 348 1.50 -5.85 -11.25
CA ASP A 348 0.85 -7.16 -11.32
C ASP A 348 0.10 -7.50 -10.02
N ILE A 349 -0.80 -8.48 -10.09
CA ILE A 349 -1.66 -8.87 -8.96
C ILE A 349 -0.88 -9.40 -7.73
N GLU A 350 0.30 -9.98 -7.91
CA GLU A 350 1.12 -10.49 -6.80
C GLU A 350 1.84 -9.33 -6.10
N ASP A 351 2.37 -8.37 -6.86
CA ASP A 351 2.91 -7.13 -6.32
C ASP A 351 1.81 -6.33 -5.59
N ALA A 352 0.61 -6.27 -6.16
CA ALA A 352 -0.52 -5.57 -5.56
C ALA A 352 -1.01 -6.21 -4.24
N LEU A 353 -0.95 -7.54 -4.13
CA LEU A 353 -1.31 -8.26 -2.91
C LEU A 353 -0.49 -7.77 -1.70
N LYS A 354 0.79 -7.48 -1.91
CA LYS A 354 1.65 -6.93 -0.85
C LYS A 354 1.19 -5.55 -0.36
N THR A 355 0.63 -4.69 -1.23
CA THR A 355 -0.01 -3.44 -0.80
C THR A 355 -1.20 -3.75 0.10
N MET A 356 -2.03 -4.74 -0.27
CA MET A 356 -3.18 -5.15 0.55
C MET A 356 -2.75 -5.74 1.91
N ILE A 357 -1.61 -6.43 1.99
CA ILE A 357 -1.04 -6.92 3.27
C ILE A 357 -0.73 -5.73 4.20
N ILE A 358 -0.14 -4.65 3.68
CA ILE A 358 0.17 -3.46 4.48
C ILE A 358 -1.11 -2.76 4.93
N ILE A 359 -2.09 -2.58 4.03
CA ILE A 359 -3.38 -1.96 4.38
C ILE A 359 -4.10 -2.76 5.47
N GLU A 360 -4.11 -4.09 5.36
CA GLU A 360 -4.72 -4.96 6.36
C GLU A 360 -3.95 -4.95 7.70
N THR A 361 -2.62 -4.86 7.65
CA THR A 361 -1.78 -4.72 8.85
C THR A 361 -2.09 -3.41 9.58
N ALA A 362 -2.14 -2.29 8.85
CA ALA A 362 -2.51 -0.99 9.41
C ALA A 362 -3.88 -1.01 10.09
N ARG A 363 -4.87 -1.66 9.45
CA ARG A 363 -6.21 -1.86 10.02
C ARG A 363 -6.19 -2.62 11.35
N LYS A 364 -5.38 -3.69 11.43
CA LYS A 364 -5.26 -4.49 12.66
C LYS A 364 -4.57 -3.74 13.80
N ILE A 365 -3.60 -2.88 13.48
CA ILE A 365 -2.88 -2.05 14.48
C ILE A 365 -3.79 -0.98 15.05
N ASP A 366 -4.56 -0.29 14.20
CA ASP A 366 -5.49 0.75 14.63
C ASP A 366 -6.53 0.22 15.64
N GLN A 367 -7.00 -1.02 15.44
CA GLN A 367 -7.91 -1.71 16.38
C GLN A 367 -7.28 -2.08 17.73
N LYS A 368 -5.94 -2.08 17.83
CA LYS A 368 -5.16 -2.54 18.99
C LYS A 368 -4.32 -1.43 19.63
N SER A 369 -4.50 -0.17 19.24
CA SER A 369 -3.61 0.93 19.60
C SER A 369 -3.74 1.35 21.07
N ASP A 370 -3.15 0.57 21.98
CA ASP A 370 -3.02 0.83 23.42
C ASP A 370 -1.68 1.55 23.74
N THR A 371 -1.33 2.61 23.01
CA THR A 371 -0.17 3.43 23.39
C THR A 371 -0.55 4.31 24.58
N ILE A 372 -0.38 3.76 25.78
CA ILE A 372 -0.55 4.49 27.04
C ILE A 372 0.62 5.46 27.17
N VAL A 373 0.35 6.77 27.11
CA VAL A 373 1.27 7.77 27.65
C VAL A 373 1.32 7.54 29.16
N THR A 374 2.49 7.17 29.68
CA THR A 374 2.71 7.14 31.14
C THR A 374 2.33 8.52 31.65
N ALA A 375 1.23 8.63 32.39
CA ALA A 375 0.74 9.90 32.89
C ALA A 375 1.90 10.64 33.55
N PHE A 376 2.12 11.89 33.18
CA PHE A 376 2.99 12.78 33.95
C PHE A 376 2.39 12.82 35.35
N ALA A 377 3.04 12.16 36.30
CA ALA A 377 2.67 12.24 37.69
C ALA A 377 2.78 13.71 38.08
N HIS A 378 1.63 14.37 38.27
CA HIS A 378 1.63 15.60 39.05
C HIS A 378 2.15 15.22 40.44
N ASN A 379 3.15 15.97 40.89
CA ASN A 379 3.69 15.90 42.25
C ASN A 379 2.61 16.35 43.24
N ASP A 380 1.65 15.47 43.51
CA ASP A 380 0.88 15.51 44.74
C ASP A 380 1.44 14.43 45.66
N SER A 381 1.81 14.86 46.86
CA SER A 381 2.61 14.17 47.87
C SER A 381 1.92 12.96 48.53
N ASP A 382 1.10 12.21 47.81
CA ASP A 382 0.39 11.04 48.32
C ASP A 382 0.87 9.73 47.68
N ASN A 383 1.60 8.96 48.49
CA ASN A 383 2.33 7.73 48.14
C ASN A 383 1.44 6.50 47.79
N SER A 384 0.13 6.68 47.64
CA SER A 384 -0.81 5.60 47.32
C SER A 384 -1.08 5.45 45.82
N SER A 385 -0.86 6.50 45.02
CA SER A 385 -1.05 6.50 43.56
C SER A 385 0.10 5.82 42.80
N PHE A 386 1.30 5.74 43.39
CA PHE A 386 2.48 5.15 42.75
C PHE A 386 2.40 3.63 42.51
N LYS A 387 1.64 2.88 43.33
CA LYS A 387 1.48 1.42 43.16
C LYS A 387 0.57 1.07 41.98
N SER A 388 -0.43 1.90 41.66
CA SER A 388 -1.35 1.60 40.55
C SER A 388 -0.72 1.90 39.19
N THR A 389 0.06 2.96 39.08
CA THR A 389 0.78 3.32 37.84
C THR A 389 1.89 2.32 37.51
N ARG A 390 2.62 1.82 38.53
CA ARG A 390 3.62 0.74 38.34
C ARG A 390 2.99 -0.54 37.81
N ASN A 391 1.83 -0.94 38.35
CA ASN A 391 1.11 -2.13 37.89
C ASN A 391 0.56 -1.97 36.46
N LEU A 392 0.20 -0.76 36.04
CA LEU A 392 -0.24 -0.48 34.67
C LEU A 392 0.92 -0.57 33.66
N VAL A 393 2.07 0.00 34.01
CA VAL A 393 3.29 -0.03 33.19
C VAL A 393 3.88 -1.44 33.12
N ALA A 394 3.86 -2.20 34.22
CA ALA A 394 4.31 -3.59 34.24
C ALA A 394 3.43 -4.47 33.33
N LYS A 395 2.10 -4.35 33.41
CA LYS A 395 1.15 -5.08 32.54
C LYS A 395 1.32 -4.74 31.05
N SER A 396 1.65 -3.49 30.71
CA SER A 396 1.84 -3.07 29.31
C SER A 396 3.19 -3.52 28.74
N LEU A 397 4.24 -3.56 29.57
CA LEU A 397 5.54 -4.14 29.21
C LEU A 397 5.43 -5.64 28.95
N THR A 398 4.67 -6.39 29.77
CA THR A 398 4.45 -7.83 29.53
C THR A 398 3.72 -8.08 28.21
N ALA A 399 2.79 -7.20 27.83
CA ALA A 399 2.07 -7.29 26.56
C ALA A 399 2.97 -6.99 25.34
N ARG A 400 4.03 -6.16 25.49
CA ARG A 400 5.02 -5.90 24.44
C ARG A 400 5.98 -7.07 24.23
N THR A 401 6.38 -7.77 25.29
CA THR A 401 7.28 -8.93 25.18
C THR A 401 6.65 -10.09 24.40
N THR A 402 5.30 -10.17 24.37
CA THR A 402 4.57 -11.18 23.59
C THR A 402 4.53 -10.90 22.07
N VAL A 403 4.95 -9.72 21.61
CA VAL A 403 4.88 -9.33 20.17
C VAL A 403 6.27 -9.15 19.55
N CYS A 404 7.30 -9.79 20.09
CA CYS A 404 8.52 -10.09 19.33
C CYS A 404 8.36 -11.46 18.65
N GLN A 405 8.61 -11.50 17.34
CA GLN A 405 8.48 -12.68 16.49
C GLN A 405 9.22 -13.91 17.04
N LEU A 406 8.53 -15.04 17.13
CA LEU A 406 9.12 -16.37 17.00
C LEU A 406 8.46 -17.04 15.79
N GLY A 407 9.20 -17.11 14.67
CA GLY A 407 8.83 -17.90 13.51
C GLY A 407 9.49 -19.27 13.57
N VAL A 408 8.71 -20.34 13.50
CA VAL A 408 9.15 -21.76 13.44
C VAL A 408 8.06 -22.58 12.70
N ALA A 409 8.43 -23.56 11.84
CA ALA A 409 7.60 -24.34 10.87
C ALA A 409 6.82 -25.54 11.49
N TYR A 410 6.63 -26.77 10.95
CA TYR A 410 5.63 -27.80 11.47
C TYR A 410 6.08 -29.21 12.08
N PHE A 411 5.20 -29.88 12.88
CA PHE A 411 5.01 -31.34 13.24
C PHE A 411 5.72 -32.07 14.43
N ILE A 412 4.95 -32.49 15.48
CA ILE A 412 5.17 -33.73 16.31
C ILE A 412 3.80 -34.30 16.81
N GLN A 413 3.62 -35.62 16.71
CA GLN A 413 2.48 -36.40 17.24
C GLN A 413 2.71 -36.78 18.72
N ASN A 414 2.29 -35.93 19.67
CA ASN A 414 1.78 -36.29 21.02
C ASN A 414 1.65 -35.02 21.90
N PRO A 415 0.66 -34.94 22.81
CA PRO A 415 0.42 -33.74 23.60
C PRO A 415 1.45 -33.61 24.74
N ILE A 416 2.31 -32.59 24.67
CA ILE A 416 3.12 -32.13 25.80
C ILE A 416 2.23 -31.29 26.72
N ASN A 417 2.18 -31.62 28.02
CA ASN A 417 1.48 -30.81 29.01
C ASN A 417 2.36 -29.62 29.43
N TYR A 418 1.81 -28.42 29.37
CA TYR A 418 2.47 -27.19 29.84
C TYR A 418 1.99 -26.85 31.26
N GLU A 419 2.90 -26.57 32.18
CA GLU A 419 2.58 -25.93 33.46
C GLU A 419 3.31 -24.59 33.56
N ILE A 420 2.55 -23.52 33.76
CA ILE A 420 3.06 -22.17 33.99
C ILE A 420 2.99 -21.89 35.49
N HIS A 421 4.14 -21.72 36.14
CA HIS A 421 4.19 -21.26 37.52
C HIS A 421 4.40 -19.75 37.57
N THR A 422 3.36 -19.02 37.94
CA THR A 422 3.44 -17.59 38.27
C THR A 422 3.47 -17.43 39.79
N GLU A 423 4.62 -17.12 40.38
CA GLU A 423 4.63 -16.64 41.76
C GLU A 423 4.15 -15.17 41.77
N GLY A 424 2.94 -14.96 42.30
CA GLY A 424 2.48 -13.64 42.76
C GLY A 424 1.59 -12.79 41.85
N ILE A 425 1.21 -13.24 40.63
CA ILE A 425 0.28 -12.50 39.77
C ILE A 425 -0.66 -13.46 39.02
N GLN A 426 -1.98 -13.29 39.18
CA GLN A 426 -3.00 -13.97 38.37
C GLN A 426 -3.10 -13.30 36.98
N LEU A 427 -2.76 -14.03 35.92
CA LEU A 427 -2.92 -13.62 34.52
C LEU A 427 -4.32 -14.03 34.01
N PRO A 428 -4.97 -13.27 33.10
CA PRO A 428 -6.09 -13.79 32.33
C PRO A 428 -5.60 -14.82 31.29
N GLU A 429 -6.44 -15.81 30.96
CA GLU A 429 -6.14 -17.01 30.16
C GLU A 429 -5.20 -16.78 28.96
N VAL A 430 -4.09 -17.53 28.93
CA VAL A 430 -3.12 -17.56 27.84
C VAL A 430 -3.50 -18.68 26.88
N HIS A 431 -3.82 -18.34 25.62
CA HIS A 431 -3.95 -19.33 24.55
C HIS A 431 -2.64 -19.43 23.76
N ILE A 432 -1.98 -20.59 23.82
CA ILE A 432 -0.75 -20.90 23.08
C ILE A 432 -1.11 -21.65 21.80
N TYR A 433 -0.66 -21.17 20.64
CA TYR A 433 -0.73 -21.90 19.36
C TYR A 433 0.70 -22.11 18.85
N GLY A 434 1.12 -23.37 18.66
CA GLY A 434 2.47 -23.73 18.23
C GLY A 434 2.57 -24.18 16.76
N LEU A 435 3.73 -23.92 16.16
CA LEU A 435 4.24 -24.44 14.88
C LEU A 435 5.73 -24.83 15.15
N GLY A 436 6.14 -26.11 15.03
CA GLY A 436 7.52 -26.61 15.29
C GLY A 436 8.40 -26.97 14.06
N LEU A 437 9.72 -26.79 14.00
CA LEU A 437 10.54 -27.03 12.78
C LEU A 437 10.85 -28.51 12.46
N ASP A 438 11.03 -28.80 11.16
CA ASP A 438 11.51 -30.06 10.55
C ASP A 438 13.04 -30.19 10.75
N VAL A 439 13.52 -31.37 11.16
CA VAL A 439 14.95 -31.67 11.35
C VAL A 439 15.31 -32.88 10.49
N ASP A 440 16.10 -32.66 9.43
CA ASP A 440 16.73 -33.72 8.65
C ASP A 440 17.67 -34.53 9.55
N ASN A 441 17.57 -35.87 9.45
CA ASN A 441 18.44 -36.83 10.12
C ASN A 441 19.89 -36.69 9.60
N ASP A 442 20.87 -36.68 10.51
CA ASP A 442 22.32 -36.84 10.28
C ASP A 442 23.25 -35.61 10.42
N ALA A 443 22.99 -34.67 11.34
CA ALA A 443 24.01 -33.71 11.79
C ALA A 443 24.19 -33.70 13.33
N PRO A 444 25.42 -33.84 13.86
CA PRO A 444 25.67 -33.83 15.30
C PRO A 444 25.53 -32.42 15.88
N ASN A 445 24.66 -32.33 16.90
CA ASN A 445 24.37 -31.13 17.69
C ASN A 445 25.63 -30.46 18.26
N VAL A 446 25.93 -29.24 17.78
CA VAL A 446 26.83 -28.31 18.49
C VAL A 446 26.17 -26.94 18.54
N ALA A 447 25.42 -26.67 19.61
CA ALA A 447 25.05 -25.31 19.97
C ALA A 447 26.26 -24.66 20.67
N SER A 448 26.98 -23.79 19.97
CA SER A 448 28.02 -22.96 20.58
C SER A 448 27.39 -21.85 21.43
N ARG A 449 27.79 -21.75 22.71
CA ARG A 449 27.39 -20.64 23.61
C ARG A 449 27.79 -19.29 23.01
N SER A 450 26.82 -18.41 22.74
CA SER A 450 27.07 -16.99 22.52
C SER A 450 26.58 -16.19 23.73
N HIS A 451 27.49 -15.56 24.47
CA HIS A 451 27.13 -14.54 25.45
C HIS A 451 26.89 -13.22 24.71
N GLN A 452 25.65 -12.95 24.32
CA GLN A 452 25.24 -11.62 23.87
C GLN A 452 24.37 -10.96 24.95
N TYR A 453 24.83 -9.79 25.41
CA TYR A 453 24.12 -8.91 26.34
C TYR A 453 23.10 -8.05 25.57
N ASP A 454 21.84 -8.05 26.01
CA ASP A 454 20.83 -7.03 25.69
C ASP A 454 21.05 -5.81 26.62
N PRO A 455 20.95 -4.55 26.14
CA PRO A 455 20.95 -3.36 26.98
C PRO A 455 19.91 -3.34 28.14
N ALA A 456 18.93 -4.26 28.14
CA ALA A 456 17.92 -4.40 29.18
C ALA A 456 18.27 -5.39 30.33
N GLY A 457 19.45 -6.02 30.33
CA GLY A 457 19.88 -6.87 31.45
C GLY A 457 19.14 -8.21 31.59
N VAL A 458 18.56 -8.73 30.52
CA VAL A 458 17.90 -10.04 30.50
C VAL A 458 18.94 -11.14 30.23
N MET A 459 19.15 -12.05 31.19
CA MET A 459 19.90 -13.28 30.95
C MET A 459 18.95 -14.36 30.42
N PHE A 460 19.32 -14.99 29.31
CA PHE A 460 18.71 -16.22 28.82
C PHE A 460 19.69 -17.37 29.06
N ASP A 461 19.31 -18.34 29.90
CA ASP A 461 20.02 -19.63 29.96
C ASP A 461 19.31 -20.61 29.02
N TYR A 462 20.08 -21.22 28.11
CA TYR A 462 19.60 -22.34 27.31
C TYR A 462 19.76 -23.65 28.10
N ALA A 463 18.79 -24.55 27.92
CA ALA A 463 18.60 -25.77 28.69
C ALA A 463 19.81 -26.73 28.71
N ASP A 464 20.03 -27.36 29.86
CA ASP A 464 20.86 -28.56 29.99
C ASP A 464 20.11 -29.75 29.37
N VAL A 465 20.72 -30.39 28.38
CA VAL A 465 20.18 -31.58 27.71
C VAL A 465 20.78 -32.81 28.41
N SER A 466 19.96 -33.57 29.15
CA SER A 466 20.39 -34.87 29.67
C SER A 466 20.42 -35.93 28.57
N HIS A 467 21.39 -36.83 28.67
CA HIS A 467 21.86 -37.79 27.65
C HIS A 467 20.93 -38.98 27.33
N ASP A 468 19.61 -38.83 27.47
CA ASP A 468 18.65 -39.77 26.91
C ASP A 468 17.56 -38.95 26.22
N GLU A 469 17.24 -39.32 24.98
CA GLU A 469 16.52 -38.55 23.94
C GLU A 469 15.02 -38.26 24.25
N THR A 470 14.70 -37.89 25.47
CA THR A 470 13.36 -37.46 25.90
C THR A 470 13.44 -36.11 26.60
N ILE A 471 12.97 -35.06 25.93
CA ILE A 471 12.72 -33.76 26.55
C ILE A 471 11.45 -33.89 27.40
N ASP A 472 11.59 -34.32 28.66
CA ASP A 472 10.44 -34.52 29.54
C ASP A 472 9.92 -33.20 30.15
N LYS A 473 10.71 -32.12 30.12
CA LYS A 473 10.30 -30.82 30.66
C LYS A 473 11.10 -29.65 30.07
N LEU A 474 10.43 -28.61 29.58
CA LEU A 474 11.04 -27.29 29.36
C LEU A 474 10.67 -26.37 30.51
N GLU A 475 11.65 -25.96 31.33
CA GLU A 475 11.45 -24.93 32.35
C GLU A 475 11.96 -23.57 31.85
N PHE A 476 11.06 -22.59 31.74
CA PHE A 476 11.43 -21.20 31.55
C PHE A 476 11.36 -20.47 32.89
N ARG A 477 12.48 -19.93 33.37
CA ARG A 477 12.51 -19.05 34.55
C ARG A 477 12.78 -17.62 34.12
N ILE A 478 11.81 -16.75 34.34
CA ILE A 478 11.94 -15.32 34.10
C ILE A 478 12.30 -14.66 35.43
N PHE A 479 13.53 -14.18 35.54
CA PHE A 479 13.95 -13.36 36.69
C PHE A 479 13.77 -11.89 36.36
N VAL A 480 12.94 -11.20 37.12
CA VAL A 480 12.84 -9.74 37.08
C VAL A 480 13.63 -9.20 38.27
N SER A 481 14.89 -8.80 38.08
CA SER A 481 15.64 -8.12 39.13
C SER A 481 15.31 -6.63 39.13
N SER A 482 14.91 -6.10 40.29
CA SER A 482 14.81 -4.66 40.51
C SER A 482 16.22 -4.05 40.53
N VAL A 483 16.49 -3.11 39.64
CA VAL A 483 17.61 -2.15 39.77
C VAL A 483 17.04 -0.74 39.72
#